data_AF-A0A399SYT2-F1
#
_entry.id   AF-A0A399SYT2-F1
#
_cell.length_a   1.000
_cell.length_b   1.000
_cell.length_c   1.000
_cell.angle_alpha   90.00
_cell.angle_beta   90.00
_cell.angle_gamma   90.00
#
_symmetry.space_group_name_H-M   'P 1'
#
loop_
_entity.id
_entity.type
_entity.pdbx_description
1 polymer ?
#
loop_
_entity_poly.entity_id
_entity_poly.type
_entity_poly.pdbx_seq_one_letter_code
_entity_poly.pdbx_strand_id
1 'polypeptide(L)'
;MIICTLGIPLNLFAQDGGVSIGKGGVDAERSAILELVSKSKGFLAPRMTSAEREAIVAPVNGLLVYDSSEDCYYCYASGKWSHIGDVQISIGTSYPVKAQEGDFSFNPETRLLYVKSSTSWEQVGSKKPELKLEGSVLSVREQDSESSSSVNLAEWLDRYIDASLVNLTAQYVKSTNGGVLVAGESIQTALGKLEKNLEDVSINGGEANTIINSNKTHIADNSQAIKDTASQIRADMNSNSAGIEATFTSLETKLEADSTLTRNLIESNTTNITINTSAIADNSQAIKDTASQIRADMNSNSAGIEATFTSLETKLEADSTLTRNLIESNTTNITINTSAIADNSQAIKDTASQIRADMNSNSAGIEAAFTSLETKLEADSTLTRNLIESNTTNITINTSAISDLENEKLAKAAIFNGDVTGTYNATVIANDAVNSAKIDDGTIVAADLNQMAATNGQVLSWNGTTSTWEATSVAARSYTQKFEEDDSVPTTHSLAKTAIVNDASNSCSVALNGETLDPTSYTFTTSTLKLLVPVYTYDKVTVTYCY
;
A
#
# COMPACT_ATOMS: atom_id res chain seq x y z
N MET A 1 33.91 24.11 12.45
CA MET A 1 32.87 23.15 12.90
C MET A 1 33.17 21.82 12.22
N ILE A 2 33.67 20.83 12.96
CA ILE A 2 34.06 19.52 12.41
C ILE A 2 32.90 18.55 12.64
N ILE A 3 32.33 18.01 11.56
CA ILE A 3 31.29 16.99 11.65
C ILE A 3 31.97 15.63 11.76
N CYS A 4 31.97 15.05 12.96
CA CYS A 4 32.51 13.72 13.21
C CYS A 4 31.39 12.68 13.01
N THR A 5 31.24 12.17 11.78
CA THR A 5 30.31 11.07 11.48
C THR A 5 30.86 9.75 12.03
N LEU A 6 30.36 9.31 13.19
CA LEU A 6 30.57 7.92 13.65
C LEU A 6 29.84 6.96 12.70
N GLY A 7 30.61 6.26 11.86
CA GLY A 7 30.11 5.13 11.08
C GLY A 7 29.90 3.92 11.99
N ILE A 8 28.69 3.75 12.53
CA ILE A 8 28.30 2.53 13.22
C ILE A 8 28.01 1.46 12.15
N PRO A 9 28.72 0.31 12.14
CA PRO A 9 28.39 -0.78 11.21
C PRO A 9 27.06 -1.42 11.64
N LEU A 10 26.01 -1.22 10.84
CA LEU A 10 24.81 -2.06 10.93
C LEU A 10 25.16 -3.46 10.42
N ASN A 11 25.50 -4.36 11.34
CA ASN A 11 25.49 -5.79 11.07
C ASN A 11 24.03 -6.22 10.86
N LEU A 12 23.61 -6.29 9.60
CA LEU A 12 22.27 -6.68 9.20
C LEU A 12 22.17 -8.22 9.29
N PHE A 13 21.92 -8.74 10.49
CA PHE A 13 21.84 -10.17 10.81
C PHE A 13 20.60 -10.84 10.18
N ALA A 14 20.61 -11.03 8.87
CA ALA A 14 19.63 -11.87 8.19
C ALA A 14 19.96 -13.36 8.44
N GLN A 15 19.08 -14.04 9.20
CA GLN A 15 19.01 -15.51 9.40
C GLN A 15 19.88 -16.14 10.51
N ASP A 16 20.22 -15.44 11.59
CA ASP A 16 20.89 -16.05 12.76
C ASP A 16 19.96 -17.02 13.57
N GLY A 17 18.66 -17.04 13.25
CA GLY A 17 17.62 -17.88 13.86
C GLY A 17 17.05 -18.98 12.97
N GLY A 18 17.72 -19.34 11.86
CA GLY A 18 17.22 -20.31 10.89
C GLY A 18 16.23 -19.72 9.87
N VAL A 19 15.67 -20.59 9.00
CA VAL A 19 14.80 -20.21 7.88
C VAL A 19 13.42 -20.86 8.01
N SER A 20 12.34 -20.07 8.05
CA SER A 20 10.98 -20.57 7.94
C SER A 20 10.42 -20.36 6.53
N ILE A 21 9.70 -21.34 5.99
CA ILE A 21 9.01 -21.24 4.70
C ILE A 21 7.53 -21.52 4.92
N GLY A 22 6.67 -20.55 4.60
CA GLY A 22 5.22 -20.64 4.77
C GLY A 22 4.69 -20.19 6.15
N LYS A 23 5.56 -19.94 7.14
CA LYS A 23 5.20 -19.45 8.48
C LYS A 23 4.82 -17.96 8.54
N GLY A 24 4.89 -17.24 7.40
CA GLY A 24 4.34 -15.88 7.26
C GLY A 24 5.20 -14.73 7.79
N GLY A 25 6.53 -14.91 7.90
CA GLY A 25 7.43 -13.88 8.43
C GLY A 25 7.72 -14.00 9.94
N VAL A 26 7.31 -15.12 10.55
CA VAL A 26 7.74 -15.53 11.90
C VAL A 26 9.02 -16.36 11.77
N ASP A 27 9.94 -16.21 12.73
CA ASP A 27 11.17 -17.00 12.82
C ASP A 27 10.90 -18.52 12.87
N ALA A 28 11.90 -19.31 12.47
CA ALA A 28 11.86 -20.75 12.66
C ALA A 28 11.86 -21.11 14.15
N GLU A 29 11.33 -22.29 14.51
CA GLU A 29 11.45 -22.81 15.86
C GLU A 29 12.93 -22.88 16.30
N ARG A 30 13.20 -22.58 17.57
CA ARG A 30 14.57 -22.31 18.08
C ARG A 30 15.56 -23.49 17.97
N SER A 31 15.09 -24.67 17.60
CA SER A 31 15.87 -25.89 17.34
C SER A 31 15.97 -26.27 15.85
N ALA A 32 15.32 -25.52 14.95
CA ALA A 32 15.18 -25.82 13.54
C ALA A 32 15.93 -24.81 12.67
N ILE A 33 17.00 -25.25 11.99
CA ILE A 33 17.68 -24.43 10.97
C ILE A 33 16.81 -24.20 9.73
N LEU A 34 15.85 -25.08 9.47
CA LEU A 34 14.84 -25.00 8.42
C LEU A 34 13.49 -25.50 8.94
N GLU A 35 12.43 -24.71 8.80
CA GLU A 35 11.06 -25.07 9.15
C GLU A 35 10.13 -24.88 7.93
N LEU A 36 9.31 -25.89 7.62
CA LEU A 36 8.42 -25.90 6.47
C LEU A 36 6.96 -25.99 6.93
N VAL A 37 6.22 -24.89 6.83
CA VAL A 37 4.86 -24.76 7.35
C VAL A 37 3.85 -24.67 6.21
N SER A 38 3.04 -25.71 6.04
CA SER A 38 1.93 -25.72 5.08
C SER A 38 0.83 -26.69 5.48
N LYS A 39 -0.41 -26.39 5.05
CA LYS A 39 -1.57 -27.28 5.17
C LYS A 39 -1.91 -28.02 3.86
N SER A 40 -1.15 -27.79 2.78
CA SER A 40 -1.45 -28.30 1.44
C SER A 40 -0.21 -28.61 0.57
N LYS A 41 0.99 -28.51 1.14
CA LYS A 41 2.27 -28.88 0.51
C LYS A 41 3.13 -29.63 1.51
N GLY A 42 3.94 -30.58 1.03
CA GLY A 42 4.94 -31.29 1.84
C GLY A 42 6.37 -30.94 1.41
N PHE A 43 7.34 -31.47 2.14
CA PHE A 43 8.73 -31.53 1.68
C PHE A 43 8.86 -32.63 0.61
N LEU A 44 9.52 -32.32 -0.51
CA LEU A 44 9.89 -33.30 -1.52
C LEU A 44 11.42 -33.47 -1.47
N ALA A 45 11.88 -34.59 -0.89
CA ALA A 45 13.29 -34.93 -0.87
C ALA A 45 13.84 -35.12 -2.30
N PRO A 46 15.16 -34.99 -2.51
CA PRO A 46 15.79 -35.26 -3.80
C PRO A 46 15.39 -36.65 -4.33
N ARG A 47 14.76 -36.67 -5.52
CA ARG A 47 14.32 -37.88 -6.20
C ARG A 47 15.42 -38.39 -7.14
N MET A 48 15.69 -39.69 -7.07
CA MET A 48 16.73 -40.36 -7.86
C MET A 48 16.40 -41.86 -8.01
N THR A 49 17.17 -42.60 -8.79
CA THR A 49 17.15 -44.08 -8.85
C THR A 49 18.09 -44.68 -7.79
N SER A 50 17.98 -45.98 -7.53
CA SER A 50 18.89 -46.70 -6.61
C SER A 50 20.36 -46.55 -7.00
N ALA A 51 20.66 -46.60 -8.31
CA ALA A 51 22.01 -46.47 -8.84
C ALA A 51 22.57 -45.04 -8.64
N GLU A 52 21.74 -44.01 -8.80
CA GLU A 52 22.13 -42.63 -8.53
C GLU A 52 22.31 -42.36 -7.03
N ARG A 53 21.49 -42.95 -6.15
CA ARG A 53 21.65 -42.93 -4.69
C ARG A 53 22.98 -43.54 -4.26
N GLU A 54 23.33 -44.69 -4.82
CA GLU A 54 24.56 -45.42 -4.50
C GLU A 54 25.81 -44.79 -5.14
N ALA A 55 25.64 -44.01 -6.21
CA ALA A 55 26.69 -43.18 -6.80
C ALA A 55 26.97 -41.87 -6.02
N ILE A 56 26.21 -41.54 -4.96
CA ILE A 56 26.54 -40.42 -4.08
C ILE A 56 27.88 -40.72 -3.37
N VAL A 57 28.89 -39.90 -3.64
CA VAL A 57 30.22 -40.02 -3.02
C VAL A 57 30.20 -39.39 -1.63
N ALA A 58 30.67 -40.14 -0.63
CA ALA A 58 30.76 -39.73 0.78
C ALA A 58 29.46 -39.12 1.37
N PRO A 59 28.30 -39.81 1.29
CA PRO A 59 27.06 -39.36 1.91
C PRO A 59 27.21 -39.23 3.42
N VAL A 60 26.54 -38.23 4.01
CA VAL A 60 26.60 -37.94 5.44
C VAL A 60 25.43 -38.59 6.19
N ASN A 61 25.65 -38.94 7.47
CA ASN A 61 24.59 -39.46 8.33
C ASN A 61 23.44 -38.42 8.42
N GLY A 62 22.20 -38.86 8.19
CA GLY A 62 21.01 -38.02 8.13
C GLY A 62 20.63 -37.51 6.73
N LEU A 63 21.39 -37.85 5.67
CA LEU A 63 21.03 -37.50 4.30
C LEU A 63 19.77 -38.26 3.85
N LEU A 64 18.68 -37.53 3.58
CA LEU A 64 17.39 -38.06 3.14
C LEU A 64 17.18 -37.87 1.63
N VAL A 65 16.80 -38.95 0.93
CA VAL A 65 16.45 -38.98 -0.49
C VAL A 65 15.16 -39.78 -0.72
N TYR A 66 14.58 -39.69 -1.92
CA TYR A 66 13.52 -40.60 -2.37
C TYR A 66 14.02 -41.44 -3.55
N ASP A 67 14.08 -42.76 -3.35
CA ASP A 67 14.41 -43.71 -4.40
C ASP A 67 13.16 -44.05 -5.20
N SER A 68 13.15 -43.63 -6.46
CA SER A 68 12.08 -43.83 -7.43
C SER A 68 12.18 -45.15 -8.22
N SER A 69 13.23 -45.94 -8.01
CA SER A 69 13.28 -47.35 -8.42
C SER A 69 12.67 -48.27 -7.35
N GLU A 70 12.86 -47.93 -6.07
CA GLU A 70 12.31 -48.68 -4.94
C GLU A 70 10.94 -48.16 -4.44
N ASP A 71 10.53 -46.97 -4.88
CA ASP A 71 9.30 -46.24 -4.49
C ASP A 71 9.24 -45.86 -2.99
N CYS A 72 10.41 -45.57 -2.39
CA CYS A 72 10.58 -45.39 -0.95
C CYS A 72 11.54 -44.25 -0.58
N TYR A 73 11.32 -43.64 0.60
CA TYR A 73 12.31 -42.73 1.20
C TYR A 73 13.49 -43.51 1.78
N TYR A 74 14.71 -42.99 1.59
CA TYR A 74 15.94 -43.57 2.10
C TYR A 74 16.76 -42.53 2.88
N CYS A 75 17.25 -42.92 4.05
CA CYS A 75 18.19 -42.14 4.86
C CYS A 75 19.54 -42.86 4.94
N TYR A 76 20.63 -42.10 4.83
CA TYR A 76 21.97 -42.64 5.07
C TYR A 76 22.29 -42.56 6.57
N ALA A 77 22.67 -43.69 7.18
CA ALA A 77 23.03 -43.77 8.59
C ALA A 77 24.05 -44.90 8.83
N SER A 78 25.04 -44.63 9.69
CA SER A 78 26.04 -45.62 10.13
C SER A 78 26.75 -46.35 8.98
N GLY A 79 27.03 -45.64 7.88
CA GLY A 79 27.74 -46.18 6.72
C GLY A 79 26.86 -46.85 5.66
N LYS A 80 25.53 -46.94 5.86
CA LYS A 80 24.59 -47.60 4.93
C LYS A 80 23.35 -46.77 4.63
N TRP A 81 22.71 -47.05 3.49
CA TRP A 81 21.37 -46.57 3.18
C TRP A 81 20.32 -47.51 3.80
N SER A 82 19.33 -46.96 4.50
CA SER A 82 18.16 -47.68 5.03
C SER A 82 16.88 -46.94 4.63
N HIS A 83 15.82 -47.66 4.26
CA HIS A 83 14.54 -47.02 3.94
C HIS A 83 13.78 -46.60 5.20
N ILE A 84 12.92 -45.60 5.07
CA ILE A 84 12.01 -45.12 6.12
C ILE A 84 10.58 -45.43 5.68
N GLY A 85 9.91 -46.32 6.43
CA GLY A 85 8.56 -46.82 6.18
C GLY A 85 8.11 -47.79 7.29
N ASP A 86 6.87 -48.26 7.22
CA ASP A 86 6.28 -49.14 8.24
C ASP A 86 6.96 -50.52 8.29
N VAL A 87 7.17 -51.02 9.52
CA VAL A 87 7.53 -52.42 9.80
C VAL A 87 6.43 -53.33 9.23
N GLN A 88 6.77 -54.08 8.18
CA GLN A 88 5.79 -54.88 7.46
C GLN A 88 5.55 -56.20 8.20
N ILE A 89 4.47 -56.30 8.98
CA ILE A 89 3.91 -57.61 9.34
C ILE A 89 3.23 -58.17 8.09
N SER A 90 3.97 -58.92 7.29
CA SER A 90 3.44 -59.49 6.05
C SER A 90 2.68 -60.80 6.32
N ILE A 91 1.60 -61.03 5.58
CA ILE A 91 0.79 -62.24 5.67
C ILE A 91 0.78 -62.89 4.28
N GLY A 92 1.47 -64.02 4.11
CA GLY A 92 1.66 -64.63 2.81
C GLY A 92 2.38 -65.98 2.85
N THR A 93 2.23 -66.76 1.79
CA THR A 93 2.86 -68.09 1.64
C THR A 93 4.30 -68.02 1.11
N SER A 94 4.66 -66.87 0.53
CA SER A 94 6.03 -66.49 0.14
C SER A 94 6.52 -65.29 0.96
N TYR A 95 7.83 -65.17 1.13
CA TYR A 95 8.42 -64.08 1.90
C TYR A 95 8.43 -62.74 1.15
N PRO A 96 8.29 -61.59 1.85
CA PRO A 96 8.51 -60.26 1.29
C PRO A 96 9.88 -60.10 0.62
N VAL A 97 9.86 -59.56 -0.60
CA VAL A 97 11.07 -59.33 -1.42
C VAL A 97 11.89 -58.11 -0.93
N LYS A 98 11.28 -57.19 -0.15
CA LYS A 98 11.89 -55.92 0.29
C LYS A 98 12.19 -55.81 1.80
N ALA A 99 12.14 -56.91 2.56
CA ALA A 99 12.26 -56.87 4.03
C ALA A 99 13.67 -56.57 4.57
N GLN A 100 13.74 -55.75 5.62
CA GLN A 100 14.95 -55.49 6.42
C GLN A 100 15.03 -56.42 7.65
N GLU A 101 16.24 -56.53 8.22
CA GLU A 101 16.47 -57.23 9.50
C GLU A 101 15.57 -56.66 10.61
N GLY A 102 14.72 -57.50 11.19
CA GLY A 102 13.68 -57.15 12.17
C GLY A 102 12.24 -57.23 11.66
N ASP A 103 11.99 -57.29 10.35
CA ASP A 103 10.62 -57.44 9.80
C ASP A 103 10.01 -58.81 10.12
N PHE A 104 8.68 -58.88 10.21
CA PHE A 104 7.93 -60.10 10.57
C PHE A 104 7.06 -60.61 9.42
N SER A 105 6.99 -61.93 9.23
CA SER A 105 6.13 -62.55 8.21
C SER A 105 5.38 -63.74 8.79
N PHE A 106 4.06 -63.72 8.73
CA PHE A 106 3.21 -64.84 9.13
C PHE A 106 2.78 -65.65 7.91
N ASN A 107 3.13 -66.93 7.87
CA ASN A 107 2.72 -67.84 6.81
C ASN A 107 1.42 -68.56 7.22
N PRO A 108 0.28 -68.33 6.53
CA PRO A 108 -1.02 -68.85 6.95
C PRO A 108 -1.22 -70.35 6.71
N GLU A 109 -0.46 -70.96 5.78
CA GLU A 109 -0.51 -72.41 5.50
C GLU A 109 0.25 -73.21 6.56
N THR A 110 1.46 -72.77 6.91
CA THR A 110 2.27 -73.42 7.95
C THR A 110 1.83 -73.03 9.36
N ARG A 111 1.13 -71.90 9.50
CA ARG A 111 0.75 -71.22 10.77
C ARG A 111 1.95 -70.81 11.61
N LEU A 112 3.05 -70.41 10.97
CA LEU A 112 4.30 -70.03 11.62
C LEU A 112 4.61 -68.54 11.38
N LEU A 113 5.13 -67.90 12.42
CA LEU A 113 5.70 -66.57 12.36
C LEU A 113 7.20 -66.68 12.05
N TYR A 114 7.70 -65.76 11.23
CA TYR A 114 9.11 -65.63 10.89
C TYR A 114 9.57 -64.20 11.13
N VAL A 115 10.84 -64.01 11.44
CA VAL A 115 11.53 -62.73 11.51
C VAL A 115 12.67 -62.71 10.50
N LYS A 116 12.89 -61.57 9.84
CA LYS A 116 14.00 -61.38 8.92
C LYS A 116 15.28 -61.13 9.74
N SER A 117 16.32 -61.93 9.55
CA SER A 117 17.68 -61.60 10.02
C SER A 117 18.46 -60.90 8.90
N SER A 118 19.70 -60.49 9.14
CA SER A 118 20.57 -59.85 8.13
C SER A 118 20.72 -60.67 6.85
N THR A 119 20.72 -62.00 6.92
CA THR A 119 20.87 -62.89 5.75
C THR A 119 19.64 -63.74 5.42
N SER A 120 18.84 -64.14 6.41
CA SER A 120 17.80 -65.18 6.27
C SER A 120 16.39 -64.70 6.68
N TRP A 121 15.39 -65.57 6.53
CA TRP A 121 14.16 -65.54 7.32
C TRP A 121 14.22 -66.69 8.34
N GLU A 122 13.98 -66.39 9.60
CA GLU A 122 14.17 -67.30 10.74
C GLU A 122 12.86 -67.45 11.52
N GLN A 123 12.57 -68.66 12.00
CA GLN A 123 11.26 -68.98 12.57
C GLN A 123 11.14 -68.49 14.02
N VAL A 124 10.11 -67.69 14.31
CA VAL A 124 9.81 -67.16 15.64
C VAL A 124 8.94 -68.17 16.40
N GLY A 125 9.60 -68.99 17.22
CA GLY A 125 8.95 -70.10 17.93
C GLY A 125 8.90 -71.36 17.07
N SER A 126 9.41 -72.47 17.59
CA SER A 126 9.72 -73.68 16.80
C SER A 126 8.53 -74.65 16.60
N LYS A 127 7.36 -74.39 17.19
CA LYS A 127 6.33 -75.41 17.45
C LYS A 127 4.93 -74.99 16.99
N LYS A 128 4.10 -75.97 16.62
CA LYS A 128 2.70 -75.81 16.19
C LYS A 128 1.73 -76.24 17.31
N PRO A 129 0.51 -75.69 17.40
CA PRO A 129 -0.53 -76.26 18.27
C PRO A 129 -1.11 -77.56 17.68
N GLU A 130 -1.30 -78.57 18.52
CA GLU A 130 -1.85 -79.89 18.16
C GLU A 130 -3.14 -80.22 18.92
N LEU A 131 -4.05 -80.91 18.24
CA LEU A 131 -5.21 -81.59 18.81
C LEU A 131 -4.93 -83.09 18.81
N LYS A 132 -5.06 -83.77 19.96
CA LYS A 132 -4.77 -85.21 20.08
C LYS A 132 -5.86 -85.92 20.87
N LEU A 133 -6.28 -87.08 20.38
CA LEU A 133 -7.22 -87.98 21.07
C LEU A 133 -6.48 -89.28 21.35
N GLU A 134 -6.26 -89.60 22.63
CA GLU A 134 -5.55 -90.83 23.05
C GLU A 134 -6.44 -91.65 23.98
N GLY A 135 -6.90 -92.79 23.48
CA GLY A 135 -7.93 -93.58 24.14
C GLY A 135 -9.19 -92.75 24.40
N SER A 136 -9.53 -92.58 25.67
CA SER A 136 -10.65 -91.78 26.13
C SER A 136 -10.32 -90.29 26.33
N VAL A 137 -9.08 -89.83 26.15
CA VAL A 137 -8.69 -88.46 26.53
C VAL A 137 -8.51 -87.59 25.29
N LEU A 138 -9.33 -86.53 25.17
CA LEU A 138 -9.13 -85.48 24.17
C LEU A 138 -8.29 -84.35 24.80
N SER A 139 -7.20 -83.96 24.13
CA SER A 139 -6.25 -82.96 24.62
C SER A 139 -5.86 -81.91 23.57
N VAL A 140 -5.52 -80.72 24.06
CA VAL A 140 -4.89 -79.63 23.31
C VAL A 140 -3.50 -79.42 23.89
N ARG A 141 -2.47 -79.36 23.03
CA ARG A 141 -1.07 -79.11 23.44
C ARG A 141 -0.32 -78.27 22.42
N GLU A 142 0.86 -77.78 22.79
CA GLU A 142 1.88 -77.43 21.81
C GLU A 142 2.62 -78.69 21.37
N GLN A 143 3.10 -78.70 20.12
CA GLN A 143 3.87 -79.80 19.57
C GLN A 143 5.10 -80.05 20.46
N ASP A 144 5.22 -81.27 20.97
CA ASP A 144 6.25 -81.70 21.90
C ASP A 144 6.32 -80.89 23.22
N SER A 145 5.19 -80.36 23.72
CA SER A 145 5.05 -79.96 25.14
C SER A 145 4.44 -81.10 25.97
N GLU A 146 4.92 -81.25 27.22
CA GLU A 146 4.31 -82.17 28.20
C GLU A 146 3.08 -81.56 28.87
N SER A 147 3.02 -80.22 28.96
CA SER A 147 1.83 -79.48 29.37
C SER A 147 0.74 -79.57 28.31
N SER A 148 -0.42 -80.11 28.69
CA SER A 148 -1.62 -80.19 27.86
C SER A 148 -2.88 -79.98 28.69
N SER A 149 -3.94 -79.46 28.05
CA SER A 149 -5.27 -79.33 28.66
C SER A 149 -6.17 -80.43 28.10
N SER A 150 -6.78 -81.24 28.97
CA SER A 150 -7.39 -82.52 28.58
C SER A 150 -8.73 -82.83 29.27
N VAL A 151 -9.61 -83.58 28.59
CA VAL A 151 -10.91 -84.05 29.11
C VAL A 151 -10.99 -85.57 28.99
N ASN A 152 -11.39 -86.26 30.07
CA ASN A 152 -11.40 -87.72 30.18
C ASN A 152 -12.79 -88.33 29.93
N LEU A 153 -12.97 -89.06 28.83
CA LEU A 153 -14.19 -89.77 28.47
C LEU A 153 -14.32 -91.14 29.18
N ALA A 154 -13.33 -91.59 29.96
CA ALA A 154 -13.43 -92.82 30.74
C ALA A 154 -14.24 -92.61 32.03
N GLU A 155 -14.03 -91.49 32.74
CA GLU A 155 -14.87 -91.06 33.87
C GLU A 155 -16.32 -90.76 33.45
N TRP A 156 -16.54 -90.48 32.16
CA TRP A 156 -17.87 -90.39 31.58
C TRP A 156 -18.55 -91.76 31.42
N LEU A 157 -17.77 -92.83 31.21
CA LEU A 157 -18.22 -94.17 30.85
C LEU A 157 -18.20 -95.20 32.00
N ASP A 158 -17.33 -95.06 33.01
CA ASP A 158 -17.15 -96.01 34.13
C ASP A 158 -18.30 -96.01 35.16
N ARG A 159 -19.48 -95.53 34.74
CA ARG A 159 -20.79 -95.83 35.33
C ARG A 159 -21.30 -97.23 34.92
N TYR A 160 -20.45 -98.13 34.42
CA TYR A 160 -20.88 -99.34 33.69
C TYR A 160 -19.99 -100.60 33.88
N ILE A 161 -20.20 -101.30 35.00
CA ILE A 161 -20.10 -102.78 35.18
C ILE A 161 -18.69 -103.45 35.28
N ASP A 162 -18.22 -103.60 36.53
CA ASP A 162 -18.08 -104.86 37.33
C ASP A 162 -17.33 -106.15 36.84
N ALA A 163 -16.70 -106.80 37.84
CA ALA A 163 -16.40 -108.24 38.05
C ALA A 163 -15.30 -109.03 37.26
N SER A 164 -14.35 -109.63 38.02
CA SER A 164 -14.19 -111.10 38.27
C SER A 164 -12.77 -111.74 38.20
N LEU A 165 -12.66 -112.98 38.73
CA LEU A 165 -11.57 -114.01 38.63
C LEU A 165 -10.35 -113.97 39.59
N VAL A 166 -9.68 -115.11 39.86
CA VAL A 166 -10.01 -116.19 40.86
C VAL A 166 -8.93 -117.33 40.88
N ASN A 167 -8.28 -117.54 42.05
CA ASN A 167 -7.93 -118.79 42.80
C ASN A 167 -7.34 -120.11 42.17
N LEU A 168 -6.50 -120.85 42.94
CA LEU A 168 -6.07 -122.31 42.98
C LEU A 168 -4.64 -122.42 43.63
N THR A 169 -4.09 -123.42 44.37
CA THR A 169 -4.36 -124.79 44.90
C THR A 169 -4.00 -126.05 44.05
N ALA A 170 -3.48 -127.21 44.56
CA ALA A 170 -2.70 -127.58 45.79
C ALA A 170 -2.20 -129.08 45.81
N GLN A 171 -1.29 -129.45 46.75
CA GLN A 171 -1.11 -130.79 47.45
C GLN A 171 -0.42 -132.02 46.77
N TYR A 172 0.44 -132.80 47.50
CA TYR A 172 0.42 -134.30 47.62
C TYR A 172 1.33 -134.91 48.75
N VAL A 173 1.37 -136.26 48.94
CA VAL A 173 1.84 -137.01 50.17
C VAL A 173 2.19 -138.54 49.92
N LYS A 174 2.89 -139.25 50.87
CA LYS A 174 3.16 -140.74 51.08
C LYS A 174 4.54 -141.36 50.61
N SER A 175 5.08 -142.52 51.09
CA SER A 175 4.96 -143.36 52.34
C SER A 175 5.87 -144.66 52.35
N THR A 176 5.79 -145.50 53.42
CA THR A 176 6.12 -146.99 53.51
C THR A 176 7.61 -147.45 53.41
N ASN A 177 8.15 -148.59 53.91
CA ASN A 177 7.80 -149.75 54.80
C ASN A 177 9.15 -150.45 55.27
N GLY A 178 9.30 -151.50 56.11
CA GLY A 178 8.43 -152.36 56.96
C GLY A 178 8.31 -153.84 56.50
N GLY A 179 8.67 -154.92 57.23
CA GLY A 179 9.45 -155.13 58.49
C GLY A 179 9.30 -156.54 59.17
N VAL A 180 10.26 -156.97 60.02
CA VAL A 180 10.24 -158.12 61.00
C VAL A 180 10.40 -159.60 60.49
N LEU A 181 10.98 -160.50 61.34
CA LEU A 181 10.86 -161.99 61.49
C LEU A 181 12.22 -162.78 61.57
N VAL A 182 12.28 -164.06 61.99
CA VAL A 182 12.15 -164.62 63.37
C VAL A 182 12.83 -166.02 63.51
N ALA A 183 13.45 -166.28 64.69
CA ALA A 183 13.92 -167.53 65.35
C ALA A 183 14.13 -168.90 64.62
N GLY A 184 15.17 -169.65 65.06
CA GLY A 184 15.08 -171.12 65.21
C GLY A 184 16.36 -171.99 65.09
N GLU A 185 17.11 -172.22 66.18
CA GLU A 185 17.93 -173.44 66.35
C GLU A 185 18.19 -173.76 67.86
N SER A 186 18.52 -175.02 68.21
CA SER A 186 18.48 -175.53 69.59
C SER A 186 19.81 -175.51 70.35
N ILE A 187 19.85 -174.75 71.45
CA ILE A 187 21.04 -174.49 72.31
C ILE A 187 21.84 -175.75 72.69
N GLN A 188 21.18 -176.85 73.02
CA GLN A 188 21.84 -178.09 73.46
C GLN A 188 22.65 -178.80 72.35
N THR A 189 22.38 -178.53 71.07
CA THR A 189 23.03 -179.24 69.94
C THR A 189 24.35 -178.58 69.52
N ALA A 190 24.55 -177.30 69.85
CA ALA A 190 25.81 -176.58 69.61
C ALA A 190 26.83 -176.82 70.75
N LEU A 191 26.37 -176.86 72.01
CA LEU A 191 27.20 -177.12 73.19
C LEU A 191 28.02 -178.40 73.04
N GLY A 192 27.36 -179.53 72.72
CA GLY A 192 28.01 -180.84 72.52
C GLY A 192 28.98 -180.93 71.32
N LYS A 193 29.20 -179.85 70.56
CA LYS A 193 30.26 -179.75 69.53
C LYS A 193 31.42 -178.85 69.93
N LEU A 194 31.23 -177.90 70.85
CA LEU A 194 32.32 -177.07 71.37
C LEU A 194 33.15 -177.81 72.43
N GLU A 195 32.49 -178.57 73.30
CA GLU A 195 33.13 -179.24 74.46
C GLU A 195 34.15 -180.31 74.06
N LYS A 196 34.18 -180.77 72.80
CA LYS A 196 35.20 -181.70 72.27
C LYS A 196 36.37 -181.02 71.55
N ASN A 197 36.23 -179.75 71.12
CA ASN A 197 37.34 -178.97 70.58
C ASN A 197 38.09 -178.19 71.70
N LEU A 198 37.80 -178.50 72.96
CA LEU A 198 38.34 -177.83 74.15
C LEU A 198 39.69 -178.41 74.62
N GLU A 199 40.29 -179.34 73.86
CA GLU A 199 41.49 -180.10 74.27
C GLU A 199 42.72 -179.90 73.36
N ASP A 200 42.58 -179.32 72.15
CA ASP A 200 43.71 -178.86 71.31
C ASP A 200 44.30 -177.52 71.83
N VAL A 201 44.63 -177.52 73.12
CA VAL A 201 44.97 -176.33 73.92
C VAL A 201 46.44 -176.00 73.81
N SER A 202 46.80 -174.91 73.10
CA SER A 202 47.76 -173.89 73.56
C SER A 202 47.99 -172.77 72.53
N ILE A 203 47.38 -171.60 72.77
CA ILE A 203 47.99 -170.31 72.44
C ILE A 203 48.02 -169.49 73.74
N ASN A 204 49.16 -168.88 74.05
CA ASN A 204 49.44 -168.34 75.38
C ASN A 204 48.55 -167.12 75.71
N GLY A 205 48.05 -167.05 76.94
CA GLY A 205 47.26 -165.92 77.44
C GLY A 205 47.97 -164.56 77.41
N GLY A 206 49.29 -164.53 77.14
CA GLY A 206 50.04 -163.30 76.91
C GLY A 206 49.62 -162.55 75.64
N GLU A 207 49.33 -163.23 74.53
CA GLU A 207 48.99 -162.56 73.26
C GLU A 207 47.59 -161.94 73.31
N ALA A 208 46.60 -162.67 73.81
CA ALA A 208 45.25 -162.14 74.05
C ALA A 208 45.27 -160.92 74.98
N ASN A 209 46.04 -160.98 76.07
CA ASN A 209 46.20 -159.85 76.99
C ASN A 209 46.96 -158.67 76.35
N THR A 210 47.90 -158.93 75.44
CA THR A 210 48.62 -157.88 74.67
C THR A 210 47.65 -157.14 73.73
N ILE A 211 46.81 -157.87 73.00
CA ILE A 211 45.80 -157.28 72.09
C ILE A 211 44.75 -156.48 72.89
N ILE A 212 44.27 -157.01 74.02
CA ILE A 212 43.32 -156.30 74.90
C ILE A 212 43.93 -155.00 75.42
N ASN A 213 45.19 -155.00 75.87
CA ASN A 213 45.86 -153.79 76.34
C ASN A 213 46.14 -152.80 75.20
N SER A 214 46.54 -153.26 74.02
CA SER A 214 46.73 -152.39 72.84
C SER A 214 45.44 -151.68 72.43
N ASN A 215 44.32 -152.41 72.37
CA ASN A 215 43.00 -151.82 72.08
C ASN A 215 42.55 -150.85 73.19
N LYS A 216 42.85 -151.15 74.46
CA LYS A 216 42.57 -150.25 75.59
C LYS A 216 43.37 -148.95 75.49
N THR A 217 44.63 -149.00 75.05
CA THR A 217 45.46 -147.82 74.75
C THR A 217 44.87 -147.03 73.59
N HIS A 218 44.61 -147.65 72.42
CA HIS A 218 44.01 -146.93 71.28
C HIS A 218 42.63 -146.30 71.59
N ILE A 219 41.82 -146.92 72.47
CA ILE A 219 40.56 -146.33 72.94
C ILE A 219 40.82 -145.11 73.84
N ALA A 220 41.85 -145.15 74.69
CA ALA A 220 42.25 -144.00 75.51
C ALA A 220 42.82 -142.85 74.65
N ASP A 221 43.66 -143.16 73.67
CA ASP A 221 44.26 -142.19 72.75
C ASP A 221 43.19 -141.52 71.89
N ASN A 222 42.27 -142.29 71.30
CA ASN A 222 41.11 -141.75 70.57
C ASN A 222 40.21 -140.91 71.48
N SER A 223 39.98 -141.35 72.73
CA SER A 223 39.23 -140.56 73.72
C SER A 223 39.93 -139.24 74.05
N GLN A 224 41.27 -139.19 74.04
CA GLN A 224 42.02 -137.97 74.29
C GLN A 224 42.00 -137.04 73.07
N ALA A 225 42.31 -137.54 71.87
CA ALA A 225 42.26 -136.77 70.62
C ALA A 225 40.88 -136.10 70.38
N ILE A 226 39.79 -136.78 70.76
CA ILE A 226 38.42 -136.21 70.72
C ILE A 226 38.26 -135.04 71.71
N LYS A 227 38.79 -135.13 72.93
CA LYS A 227 38.74 -134.02 73.92
C LYS A 227 39.58 -132.83 73.48
N ASP A 228 40.76 -133.08 72.91
CA ASP A 228 41.67 -132.04 72.44
C ASP A 228 41.05 -131.29 71.26
N THR A 229 40.51 -132.02 70.28
CA THR A 229 39.75 -131.46 69.15
C THR A 229 38.55 -130.64 69.62
N ALA A 230 37.74 -131.17 70.56
CA ALA A 230 36.60 -130.45 71.12
C ALA A 230 37.00 -129.21 71.96
N SER A 231 38.24 -129.16 72.45
CA SER A 231 38.78 -128.00 73.17
C SER A 231 39.29 -126.92 72.22
N GLN A 232 39.92 -127.30 71.10
CA GLN A 232 40.32 -126.37 70.04
C GLN A 232 39.10 -125.69 69.41
N ILE A 233 38.07 -126.47 69.03
CA ILE A 233 36.82 -125.92 68.46
C ILE A 233 36.19 -124.86 69.38
N ARG A 234 36.24 -125.08 70.71
CA ARG A 234 35.75 -124.10 71.68
C ARG A 234 36.59 -122.82 71.73
N ALA A 235 37.92 -122.93 71.61
CA ALA A 235 38.81 -121.78 71.55
C ALA A 235 38.59 -120.95 70.27
N ASP A 236 38.40 -121.61 69.13
CA ASP A 236 38.14 -120.97 67.84
C ASP A 236 36.78 -120.24 67.84
N MET A 237 35.73 -120.90 68.37
CA MET A 237 34.41 -120.30 68.56
C MET A 237 34.45 -119.05 69.46
N ASN A 238 35.14 -119.12 70.60
CA ASN A 238 35.27 -117.99 71.52
C ASN A 238 36.03 -116.82 70.87
N SER A 239 37.08 -117.11 70.10
CA SER A 239 37.88 -116.10 69.40
C SER A 239 37.06 -115.38 68.31
N ASN A 240 36.28 -116.13 67.53
CA ASN A 240 35.36 -115.56 66.54
C ASN A 240 34.28 -114.68 67.20
N SER A 241 33.72 -115.13 68.34
CA SER A 241 32.74 -114.35 69.11
C SER A 241 33.31 -113.00 69.57
N ALA A 242 34.54 -112.97 70.09
CA ALA A 242 35.19 -111.74 70.51
C ALA A 242 35.52 -110.79 69.33
N GLY A 243 35.89 -111.34 68.17
CA GLY A 243 36.14 -110.55 66.95
C GLY A 243 34.87 -109.91 66.38
N ILE A 244 33.74 -110.61 66.44
CA ILE A 244 32.43 -110.08 66.05
C ILE A 244 32.01 -108.95 66.99
N GLU A 245 32.11 -109.16 68.31
CA GLU A 245 31.75 -108.15 69.32
C GLU A 245 32.54 -106.84 69.14
N ALA A 246 33.87 -106.94 69.03
CA ALA A 246 34.74 -105.78 68.82
C ALA A 246 34.44 -105.04 67.49
N THR A 247 34.02 -105.77 66.46
CA THR A 247 33.57 -105.17 65.18
C THR A 247 32.26 -104.42 65.37
N PHE A 248 31.31 -104.99 66.12
CA PHE A 248 30.01 -104.37 66.40
C PHE A 248 30.17 -103.06 67.21
N THR A 249 30.90 -103.08 68.33
CA THR A 249 31.17 -101.88 69.15
C THR A 249 31.86 -100.77 68.35
N SER A 250 32.76 -101.12 67.41
CA SER A 250 33.41 -100.16 66.52
C SER A 250 32.44 -99.51 65.52
N LEU A 251 31.46 -100.28 65.02
CA LEU A 251 30.40 -99.77 64.14
C LEU A 251 29.40 -98.89 64.90
N GLU A 252 28.99 -99.27 66.10
CA GLU A 252 28.13 -98.43 66.98
C GLU A 252 28.79 -97.09 67.30
N THR A 253 30.06 -97.13 67.71
CA THR A 253 30.85 -95.93 68.05
C THR A 253 30.95 -94.98 66.85
N LYS A 254 31.14 -95.53 65.64
CA LYS A 254 31.15 -94.72 64.41
C LYS A 254 29.76 -94.17 64.07
N LEU A 255 28.71 -94.98 64.20
CA LEU A 255 27.33 -94.58 63.90
C LEU A 255 26.89 -93.38 64.76
N GLU A 256 27.21 -93.36 66.04
CA GLU A 256 26.88 -92.21 66.91
C GLU A 256 27.70 -90.96 66.55
N ALA A 257 28.98 -91.12 66.18
CA ALA A 257 29.81 -90.01 65.74
C ALA A 257 29.30 -89.38 64.42
N ASP A 258 29.01 -90.20 63.41
CA ASP A 258 28.47 -89.74 62.12
C ASP A 258 27.06 -89.12 62.29
N SER A 259 26.23 -89.70 63.17
CA SER A 259 24.90 -89.15 63.52
C SER A 259 24.99 -87.79 64.22
N THR A 260 25.93 -87.65 65.16
CA THR A 260 26.16 -86.39 65.88
C THR A 260 26.75 -85.30 64.98
N LEU A 261 27.68 -85.63 64.08
CA LEU A 261 28.17 -84.69 63.07
C LEU A 261 27.04 -84.20 62.14
N THR A 262 26.18 -85.11 61.70
CA THR A 262 25.02 -84.81 60.85
C THR A 262 24.04 -83.86 61.56
N ARG A 263 23.73 -84.13 62.84
CA ARG A 263 22.87 -83.30 63.69
C ARG A 263 23.39 -81.85 63.79
N ASN A 264 24.66 -81.69 64.14
CA ASN A 264 25.30 -80.38 64.31
C ASN A 264 25.31 -79.56 63.01
N LEU A 265 25.52 -80.22 61.86
CA LEU A 265 25.49 -79.57 60.55
C LEU A 265 24.08 -79.10 60.16
N ILE A 266 23.04 -79.89 60.48
CA ILE A 266 21.64 -79.49 60.27
C ILE A 266 21.31 -78.26 61.12
N GLU A 267 21.60 -78.29 62.42
CA GLU A 267 21.32 -77.16 63.36
C GLU A 267 22.01 -75.85 62.93
N SER A 268 23.28 -75.94 62.50
CA SER A 268 24.03 -74.80 61.97
C SER A 268 23.41 -74.23 60.69
N ASN A 269 23.06 -75.09 59.73
CA ASN A 269 22.41 -74.67 58.49
C ASN A 269 21.02 -74.07 58.74
N THR A 270 20.21 -74.64 59.64
CA THR A 270 18.92 -74.07 60.05
C THR A 270 19.10 -72.66 60.61
N THR A 271 20.08 -72.46 61.51
CA THR A 271 20.36 -71.15 62.11
C THR A 271 20.76 -70.11 61.04
N ASN A 272 21.64 -70.48 60.10
CA ASN A 272 22.04 -69.62 58.98
C ASN A 272 20.86 -69.27 58.06
N ILE A 273 19.97 -70.22 57.78
CA ILE A 273 18.74 -70.00 56.99
C ILE A 273 17.80 -69.03 57.71
N THR A 274 17.61 -69.17 59.03
CA THR A 274 16.81 -68.23 59.83
C THR A 274 17.38 -66.81 59.79
N ILE A 275 18.69 -66.64 60.02
CA ILE A 275 19.37 -65.33 59.98
C ILE A 275 19.20 -64.67 58.61
N ASN A 276 19.44 -65.40 57.52
CA ASN A 276 19.27 -64.90 56.17
C ASN A 276 17.80 -64.52 55.87
N THR A 277 16.84 -65.31 56.37
CA THR A 277 15.40 -65.03 56.20
C THR A 277 15.00 -63.73 56.92
N SER A 278 15.46 -63.51 58.16
CA SER A 278 15.24 -62.26 58.88
C SER A 278 15.86 -61.06 58.15
N ALA A 279 17.13 -61.15 57.74
CA ALA A 279 17.79 -60.07 57.02
C ALA A 279 17.11 -59.74 55.68
N ILE A 280 16.53 -60.74 54.98
CA ILE A 280 15.72 -60.51 53.77
C ILE A 280 14.40 -59.81 54.11
N ALA A 281 13.74 -60.17 55.22
CA ALA A 281 12.51 -59.53 55.67
C ALA A 281 12.74 -58.05 56.07
N ASP A 282 13.81 -57.77 56.82
CA ASP A 282 14.18 -56.41 57.25
C ASP A 282 14.51 -55.52 56.04
N ASN A 283 15.33 -56.03 55.12
CA ASN A 283 15.62 -55.33 53.85
C ASN A 283 14.35 -55.12 53.01
N SER A 284 13.46 -56.10 52.93
CA SER A 284 12.17 -55.97 52.25
C SER A 284 11.30 -54.87 52.87
N GLN A 285 11.32 -54.71 54.19
CA GLN A 285 10.58 -53.66 54.87
C GLN A 285 11.20 -52.28 54.62
N ALA A 286 12.52 -52.13 54.80
CA ALA A 286 13.23 -50.88 54.52
C ALA A 286 13.03 -50.37 53.08
N ILE A 287 12.94 -51.28 52.10
CA ILE A 287 12.61 -50.96 50.70
C ILE A 287 11.17 -50.43 50.57
N LYS A 288 10.18 -51.05 51.23
CA LYS A 288 8.77 -50.58 51.21
C LYS A 288 8.62 -49.21 51.86
N ASP A 289 9.32 -48.96 52.96
CA ASP A 289 9.26 -47.71 53.70
C ASP A 289 9.90 -46.59 52.87
N THR A 290 11.07 -46.84 52.29
CA THR A 290 11.76 -45.93 51.34
C THR A 290 10.89 -45.61 50.13
N ALA A 291 10.28 -46.63 49.49
CA ALA A 291 9.38 -46.43 48.36
C ALA A 291 8.08 -45.67 48.73
N SER A 292 7.65 -45.76 49.99
CA SER A 292 6.49 -45.03 50.49
C SER A 292 6.82 -43.56 50.78
N GLN A 293 8.01 -43.28 51.33
CA GLN A 293 8.50 -41.90 51.49
C GLN A 293 8.69 -41.21 50.13
N ILE A 294 9.36 -41.86 49.18
CA ILE A 294 9.54 -41.34 47.81
C ILE A 294 8.18 -41.02 47.16
N ARG A 295 7.13 -41.84 47.39
CA ARG A 295 5.77 -41.56 46.91
C ARG A 295 5.16 -40.32 47.58
N ALA A 296 5.36 -40.14 48.89
CA ALA A 296 4.89 -38.96 49.61
C ALA A 296 5.57 -37.67 49.14
N ASP A 297 6.89 -37.73 48.92
CA ASP A 297 7.70 -36.61 48.44
C ASP A 297 7.31 -36.21 47.01
N MET A 298 7.13 -37.18 46.10
CA MET A 298 6.63 -36.94 44.74
C MET A 298 5.23 -36.31 44.75
N ASN A 299 4.31 -36.81 45.58
CA ASN A 299 2.97 -36.25 45.70
C ASN A 299 2.98 -34.81 46.22
N SER A 300 3.82 -34.51 47.21
CA SER A 300 3.97 -33.15 47.77
C SER A 300 4.59 -32.19 46.76
N ASN A 301 5.61 -32.62 46.03
CA ASN A 301 6.21 -31.84 44.95
C ASN A 301 5.21 -31.57 43.82
N SER A 302 4.42 -32.57 43.43
CA SER A 302 3.36 -32.43 42.42
C SER A 302 2.31 -31.38 42.84
N ALA A 303 1.83 -31.44 44.09
CA ALA A 303 0.88 -30.45 44.63
C ALA A 303 1.48 -29.03 44.72
N GLY A 304 2.78 -28.90 45.03
CA GLY A 304 3.47 -27.61 45.03
C GLY A 304 3.65 -27.01 43.62
N ILE A 305 3.93 -27.86 42.63
CA ILE A 305 4.00 -27.46 41.21
C ILE A 305 2.61 -27.01 40.74
N GLU A 306 1.57 -27.79 41.00
CA GLU A 306 0.19 -27.47 40.61
C GLU A 306 -0.27 -26.12 41.19
N ALA A 307 -0.08 -25.91 42.50
CA ALA A 307 -0.43 -24.64 43.15
C ALA A 307 0.36 -23.44 42.58
N THR A 308 1.61 -23.66 42.18
CA THR A 308 2.43 -22.64 41.51
C THR A 308 1.88 -22.34 40.11
N PHE A 309 1.48 -23.37 39.36
CA PHE A 309 0.91 -23.25 38.01
C PHE A 309 -0.42 -22.48 38.04
N THR A 310 -1.38 -22.89 38.89
CA THR A 310 -2.67 -22.18 39.06
C THR A 310 -2.47 -20.72 39.48
N SER A 311 -1.47 -20.42 40.30
CA SER A 311 -1.14 -19.04 40.69
C SER A 311 -0.60 -18.21 39.52
N LEU A 312 0.19 -18.82 38.62
CA LEU A 312 0.68 -18.17 37.39
C LEU A 312 -0.43 -17.97 36.36
N GLU A 313 -1.31 -18.95 36.16
CA GLU A 313 -2.50 -18.81 35.28
C GLU A 313 -3.43 -17.69 35.76
N THR A 314 -3.73 -17.66 37.07
CA THR A 314 -4.58 -16.63 37.68
C THR A 314 -3.99 -15.23 37.47
N LYS A 315 -2.66 -15.09 37.60
CA LYS A 315 -1.97 -13.84 37.33
C LYS A 315 -1.99 -13.49 35.83
N LEU A 316 -1.75 -14.46 34.95
CA LEU A 316 -1.73 -14.26 33.51
C LEU A 316 -3.08 -13.73 32.98
N GLU A 317 -4.21 -14.26 33.44
CA GLU A 317 -5.52 -13.74 33.04
C GLU A 317 -5.80 -12.34 33.61
N ALA A 318 -5.34 -12.04 34.83
CA ALA A 318 -5.44 -10.70 35.41
C ALA A 318 -4.62 -9.66 34.62
N ASP A 319 -3.35 -9.95 34.32
CA ASP A 319 -2.46 -9.08 33.54
C ASP A 319 -2.96 -8.94 32.08
N SER A 320 -3.52 -10.01 31.50
CA SER A 320 -4.14 -10.00 30.17
C SER A 320 -5.42 -9.16 30.13
N THR A 321 -6.27 -9.27 31.14
CA THR A 321 -7.50 -8.47 31.29
C THR A 321 -7.19 -6.99 31.51
N LEU A 322 -6.19 -6.66 32.34
CA LEU A 322 -5.73 -5.28 32.51
C LEU A 322 -5.23 -4.70 31.17
N THR A 323 -4.43 -5.47 30.43
CA THR A 323 -3.91 -5.09 29.11
C THR A 323 -5.04 -4.83 28.11
N ARG A 324 -6.05 -5.72 28.06
CA ARG A 324 -7.24 -5.60 27.22
C ARG A 324 -7.99 -4.28 27.49
N ASN A 325 -8.27 -4.00 28.76
CA ASN A 325 -8.98 -2.79 29.19
C ASN A 325 -8.22 -1.49 28.83
N LEU A 326 -6.88 -1.50 28.93
CA LEU A 326 -6.03 -0.36 28.50
C LEU A 326 -6.08 -0.15 26.98
N ILE A 327 -6.08 -1.22 26.19
CA ILE A 327 -6.20 -1.14 24.73
C ILE A 327 -7.58 -0.60 24.31
N GLU A 328 -8.66 -1.07 24.94
CA GLU A 328 -10.03 -0.60 24.67
C GLU A 328 -10.20 0.89 25.03
N SER A 329 -9.67 1.31 26.18
CA SER A 329 -9.67 2.71 26.61
C SER A 329 -8.88 3.61 25.64
N ASN A 330 -7.67 3.21 25.26
CA ASN A 330 -6.87 3.96 24.28
C ASN A 330 -7.51 4.00 22.88
N THR A 331 -8.11 2.90 22.43
CA THR A 331 -8.86 2.84 21.16
C THR A 331 -10.06 3.78 21.18
N THR A 332 -10.77 3.86 22.30
CA THR A 332 -11.89 4.79 22.50
C THR A 332 -11.40 6.24 22.45
N ASN A 333 -10.31 6.58 23.14
CA ASN A 333 -9.72 7.92 23.14
C ASN A 333 -9.21 8.33 21.75
N ILE A 334 -8.57 7.42 21.01
CA ILE A 334 -8.15 7.63 19.62
C ILE A 334 -9.38 7.90 18.74
N THR A 335 -10.44 7.11 18.87
CA THR A 335 -11.68 7.29 18.10
C THR A 335 -12.33 8.66 18.36
N ILE A 336 -12.44 9.08 19.63
CA ILE A 336 -12.95 10.40 20.02
C ILE A 336 -12.11 11.52 19.40
N ASN A 337 -10.78 11.42 19.50
CA ASN A 337 -9.87 12.41 18.94
C ASN A 337 -9.96 12.47 17.40
N THR A 338 -10.09 11.31 16.72
CA THR A 338 -10.25 11.25 15.27
C THR A 338 -11.56 11.90 14.82
N SER A 339 -12.68 11.64 15.50
CA SER A 339 -13.95 12.32 15.22
C SER A 339 -13.84 13.82 15.43
N ALA A 340 -13.30 14.28 16.55
CA ALA A 340 -13.11 15.71 16.82
C ALA A 340 -12.19 16.40 15.80
N ILE A 341 -11.18 15.70 15.26
CA ILE A 341 -10.35 16.21 14.16
C ILE A 341 -11.14 16.28 12.85
N ALA A 342 -12.01 15.31 12.56
CA ALA A 342 -12.88 15.33 11.38
C ALA A 342 -13.92 16.46 11.44
N ASP A 343 -14.56 16.65 12.59
CA ASP A 343 -15.54 17.72 12.83
C ASP A 343 -14.88 19.11 12.69
N ASN A 344 -13.72 19.32 13.31
CA ASN A 344 -12.93 20.54 13.13
C ASN A 344 -12.49 20.75 11.68
N SER A 345 -12.08 19.69 10.97
CA SER A 345 -11.73 19.75 9.55
C SER A 345 -12.93 20.17 8.70
N GLN A 346 -14.14 19.72 9.04
CA GLN A 346 -15.35 20.11 8.32
C GLN A 346 -15.75 21.56 8.61
N ALA A 347 -15.78 21.97 9.89
CA ALA A 347 -16.05 23.35 10.28
C ALA A 347 -15.09 24.36 9.62
N ILE A 348 -13.81 24.00 9.42
CA ILE A 348 -12.84 24.81 8.68
C ILE A 348 -13.19 24.91 7.19
N LYS A 349 -13.60 23.81 6.53
CA LYS A 349 -14.04 23.83 5.11
C LYS A 349 -15.30 24.67 4.92
N ASP A 350 -16.26 24.56 5.84
CA ASP A 350 -17.52 25.29 5.78
C ASP A 350 -17.26 26.79 5.98
N THR A 351 -16.45 27.15 6.99
CA THR A 351 -15.98 28.54 7.22
C THR A 351 -15.25 29.10 5.99
N ALA A 352 -14.32 28.34 5.40
CA ALA A 352 -13.58 28.77 4.20
C ALA A 352 -14.48 28.88 2.95
N SER A 353 -15.58 28.12 2.90
CA SER A 353 -16.58 28.21 1.83
C SER A 353 -17.48 29.44 1.99
N GLN A 354 -17.88 29.76 3.23
CA GLN A 354 -18.62 30.99 3.54
C GLN A 354 -17.78 32.24 3.20
N ILE A 355 -16.53 32.31 3.66
CA ILE A 355 -15.60 33.41 3.34
C ILE A 355 -15.49 33.62 1.82
N ARG A 356 -15.43 32.54 1.03
CA ARG A 356 -15.40 32.61 -0.43
C ARG A 356 -16.71 33.14 -1.02
N ALA A 357 -17.86 32.75 -0.48
CA ALA A 357 -19.17 33.27 -0.89
C ALA A 357 -19.30 34.77 -0.57
N ASP A 358 -18.85 35.19 0.60
CA ASP A 358 -18.85 36.60 1.04
C ASP A 358 -17.93 37.45 0.15
N MET A 359 -16.71 36.97 -0.14
CA MET A 359 -15.76 37.61 -1.07
C MET A 359 -16.37 37.77 -2.47
N ASN A 360 -16.98 36.71 -3.03
CA ASN A 360 -17.60 36.76 -4.34
C ASN A 360 -18.78 37.74 -4.38
N SER A 361 -19.59 37.78 -3.32
CA SER A 361 -20.74 38.69 -3.18
C SER A 361 -20.29 40.15 -3.11
N ASN A 362 -19.23 40.43 -2.32
CA ASN A 362 -18.62 41.75 -2.26
C ASN A 362 -18.02 42.17 -3.61
N SER A 363 -17.35 41.27 -4.32
CA SER A 363 -16.81 41.54 -5.66
C SER A 363 -17.90 41.90 -6.66
N ALA A 364 -19.03 41.16 -6.66
CA ALA A 364 -20.18 41.47 -7.53
C ALA A 364 -20.84 42.80 -7.18
N GLY A 365 -20.91 43.15 -5.88
CA GLY A 365 -21.41 44.46 -5.43
C GLY A 365 -20.51 45.63 -5.85
N ILE A 366 -19.18 45.45 -5.81
CA ILE A 366 -18.21 46.43 -6.30
C ILE A 366 -18.32 46.62 -7.81
N GLU A 367 -18.41 45.52 -8.57
CA GLU A 367 -18.55 45.56 -10.04
C GLU A 367 -19.82 46.32 -10.44
N ALA A 368 -20.98 46.00 -9.83
CA ALA A 368 -22.24 46.68 -10.10
C ALA A 368 -22.20 48.18 -9.72
N ALA A 369 -21.49 48.54 -8.65
CA ALA A 369 -21.28 49.94 -8.28
C ALA A 369 -20.39 50.67 -9.30
N PHE A 370 -19.36 50.02 -9.83
CA PHE A 370 -18.46 50.57 -10.85
C PHE A 370 -19.21 50.80 -12.18
N THR A 371 -19.91 49.80 -12.70
CA THR A 371 -20.73 49.93 -13.91
C THR A 371 -21.80 51.03 -13.79
N SER A 372 -22.38 51.21 -12.60
CA SER A 372 -23.33 52.30 -12.32
C SER A 372 -22.66 53.68 -12.39
N LEU A 373 -21.44 53.82 -11.85
CA LEU A 373 -20.65 55.04 -11.94
C LEU A 373 -20.19 55.33 -13.38
N GLU A 374 -19.76 54.33 -14.15
CA GLU A 374 -19.42 54.47 -15.58
C GLU A 374 -20.63 54.92 -16.41
N THR A 375 -21.78 54.28 -16.21
CA THR A 375 -23.04 54.63 -16.89
C THR A 375 -23.44 56.07 -16.58
N LYS A 376 -23.30 56.50 -15.31
CA LYS A 376 -23.55 57.89 -14.92
C LYS A 376 -22.52 58.85 -15.52
N LEU A 377 -21.24 58.48 -15.55
CA LEU A 377 -20.17 59.31 -16.11
C LEU A 377 -20.39 59.59 -17.61
N GLU A 378 -20.80 58.61 -18.41
CA GLU A 378 -21.11 58.85 -19.83
C GLU A 378 -22.40 59.69 -19.99
N ALA A 379 -23.41 59.51 -19.13
CA ALA A 379 -24.61 60.34 -19.14
C ALA A 379 -24.29 61.82 -18.80
N ASP A 380 -23.54 62.06 -17.72
CA ASP A 380 -23.11 63.40 -17.30
C ASP A 380 -22.14 64.03 -18.34
N SER A 381 -21.27 63.23 -18.97
CA SER A 381 -20.38 63.67 -20.06
C SER A 381 -21.17 64.04 -21.33
N THR A 382 -22.17 63.23 -21.69
CA THR A 382 -23.07 63.52 -22.83
C THR A 382 -23.94 64.74 -22.57
N LEU A 383 -24.46 64.92 -21.36
CA LEU A 383 -25.18 66.14 -20.97
C LEU A 383 -24.28 67.38 -21.07
N THR A 384 -23.03 67.27 -20.60
CA THR A 384 -22.03 68.34 -20.68
C THR A 384 -21.70 68.69 -22.14
N ARG A 385 -21.51 67.67 -23.00
CA ARG A 385 -21.29 67.82 -24.44
C ARG A 385 -22.42 68.61 -25.11
N ASN A 386 -23.67 68.19 -24.87
CA ASN A 386 -24.87 68.83 -25.40
C ASN A 386 -25.03 70.29 -24.92
N LEU A 387 -24.69 70.58 -23.65
CA LEU A 387 -24.69 71.95 -23.11
C LEU A 387 -23.62 72.84 -23.76
N ILE A 388 -22.43 72.30 -24.03
CA ILE A 388 -21.36 73.01 -24.74
C ILE A 388 -21.82 73.31 -26.18
N GLU A 389 -22.31 72.31 -26.92
CA GLU A 389 -22.80 72.49 -28.31
C GLU A 389 -23.94 73.53 -28.40
N SER A 390 -24.89 73.49 -27.46
CA SER A 390 -25.97 74.49 -27.35
C SER A 390 -25.42 75.89 -27.07
N ASN A 391 -24.50 76.03 -26.11
CA ASN A 391 -23.88 77.33 -25.81
C ASN A 391 -23.01 77.86 -26.94
N THR A 392 -22.23 77.01 -27.63
CA THR A 392 -21.47 77.39 -28.83
C THR A 392 -22.41 77.86 -29.95
N THR A 393 -23.56 77.19 -30.13
CA THR A 393 -24.59 77.61 -31.09
C THR A 393 -25.16 78.98 -30.73
N ASN A 394 -25.54 79.20 -29.47
CA ASN A 394 -26.05 80.49 -28.98
C ASN A 394 -25.00 81.61 -29.11
N ILE A 395 -23.73 81.34 -28.80
CA ILE A 395 -22.64 82.30 -28.98
C ILE A 395 -22.48 82.65 -30.47
N THR A 396 -22.52 81.66 -31.36
CA THR A 396 -22.43 81.87 -32.81
C THR A 396 -23.56 82.75 -33.32
N ILE A 397 -24.81 82.45 -32.93
CA ILE A 397 -25.99 83.26 -33.27
C ILE A 397 -25.84 84.70 -32.76
N ASN A 398 -25.41 84.88 -31.52
CA ASN A 398 -25.20 86.20 -30.94
C ASN A 398 -24.08 86.97 -31.65
N THR A 399 -22.99 86.31 -32.04
CA THR A 399 -21.88 86.93 -32.79
C THR A 399 -22.31 87.36 -34.19
N SER A 400 -23.11 86.55 -34.89
CA SER A 400 -23.73 86.94 -36.17
C SER A 400 -24.66 88.13 -35.99
N ALA A 401 -25.57 88.11 -35.00
CA ALA A 401 -26.50 89.21 -34.74
C ALA A 401 -25.78 90.52 -34.36
N ILE A 402 -24.67 90.45 -33.62
CA ILE A 402 -23.80 91.62 -33.36
C ILE A 402 -23.19 92.12 -34.67
N SER A 403 -22.68 91.22 -35.51
CA SER A 403 -22.08 91.58 -36.82
C SER A 403 -23.10 92.23 -37.75
N ASP A 404 -24.34 91.73 -37.77
CA ASP A 404 -25.44 92.30 -38.56
C ASP A 404 -25.83 93.71 -38.04
N LEU A 405 -25.90 93.91 -36.72
CA LEU A 405 -26.15 95.21 -36.10
C LEU A 405 -24.99 96.21 -36.34
N GLU A 406 -23.74 95.76 -36.33
CA GLU A 406 -22.59 96.60 -36.69
C GLU A 406 -22.63 96.98 -38.18
N ASN A 407 -22.97 96.04 -39.06
CA ASN A 407 -23.16 96.32 -40.49
C ASN A 407 -24.32 97.30 -40.75
N GLU A 408 -25.48 97.16 -40.09
CA GLU A 408 -26.58 98.13 -40.19
C GLU A 408 -26.12 99.51 -39.71
N LYS A 409 -25.41 99.57 -38.56
CA LYS A 409 -24.89 100.82 -37.99
C LYS A 409 -23.89 101.51 -38.92
N LEU A 410 -22.97 100.77 -39.56
CA LEU A 410 -22.05 101.32 -40.55
C LEU A 410 -22.80 101.81 -41.80
N ALA A 411 -23.73 101.02 -42.32
CA ALA A 411 -24.54 101.41 -43.49
C ALA A 411 -25.35 102.69 -43.24
N LYS A 412 -25.94 102.82 -42.04
CA LYS A 412 -26.72 103.99 -41.63
C LYS A 412 -25.87 105.22 -41.34
N ALA A 413 -24.64 105.04 -40.85
CA ALA A 413 -23.68 106.12 -40.63
C ALA A 413 -23.09 106.70 -41.94
N ALA A 414 -23.20 105.97 -43.06
CA ALA A 414 -22.71 106.41 -44.36
C ALA A 414 -23.69 107.33 -45.14
N ILE A 415 -24.91 107.57 -44.63
CA ILE A 415 -25.96 108.32 -45.33
C ILE A 415 -25.84 109.83 -45.02
N PHE A 416 -24.99 110.54 -45.78
CA PHE A 416 -24.83 112.00 -45.68
C PHE A 416 -25.94 112.79 -46.41
N ASN A 417 -27.21 112.43 -46.21
CA ASN A 417 -28.43 113.08 -46.74
C ASN A 417 -28.51 113.42 -48.25
N GLY A 418 -27.52 113.06 -49.07
CA GLY A 418 -27.43 113.41 -50.49
C GLY A 418 -26.55 114.62 -50.81
N ASP A 419 -25.97 115.29 -49.81
CA ASP A 419 -25.10 116.47 -50.03
C ASP A 419 -23.68 116.10 -50.52
N VAL A 420 -23.20 114.90 -50.15
CA VAL A 420 -21.90 114.34 -50.57
C VAL A 420 -22.04 112.88 -51.02
N THR A 421 -21.12 112.44 -51.87
CA THR A 421 -20.98 111.05 -52.36
C THR A 421 -19.52 110.58 -52.25
N GLY A 422 -19.26 109.32 -52.61
CA GLY A 422 -17.94 108.70 -52.48
C GLY A 422 -17.76 107.89 -51.20
N THR A 423 -16.57 107.33 -50.98
CA THR A 423 -16.20 106.62 -49.76
C THR A 423 -15.66 107.58 -48.71
N TYR A 424 -15.56 107.16 -47.44
CA TYR A 424 -15.04 107.97 -46.33
C TYR A 424 -13.67 108.63 -46.60
N ASN A 425 -12.83 108.00 -47.42
CA ASN A 425 -11.51 108.49 -47.84
C ASN A 425 -11.49 109.16 -49.23
N ALA A 426 -12.64 109.34 -49.87
CA ALA A 426 -12.82 109.95 -51.19
C ALA A 426 -14.15 110.73 -51.30
N THR A 427 -14.56 111.38 -50.22
CA THR A 427 -15.80 112.16 -50.14
C THR A 427 -15.75 113.36 -51.08
N VAL A 428 -16.74 113.47 -51.97
CA VAL A 428 -16.91 114.59 -52.91
C VAL A 428 -18.32 115.19 -52.78
N ILE A 429 -18.47 116.47 -53.10
CA ILE A 429 -19.78 117.12 -53.19
C ILE A 429 -20.62 116.40 -54.27
N ALA A 430 -21.88 116.10 -53.98
CA ALA A 430 -22.76 115.43 -54.95
C ALA A 430 -23.12 116.36 -56.13
N ASN A 431 -23.51 115.80 -57.27
CA ASN A 431 -24.01 116.61 -58.38
C ASN A 431 -25.25 117.40 -57.92
N ASP A 432 -25.36 118.67 -58.35
CA ASP A 432 -26.43 119.60 -57.98
C ASP A 432 -26.56 119.95 -56.48
N ALA A 433 -25.69 119.40 -55.61
CA ALA A 433 -25.72 119.67 -54.16
C ALA A 433 -25.28 121.10 -53.80
N VAL A 434 -24.61 121.82 -54.70
CA VAL A 434 -24.48 123.29 -54.65
C VAL A 434 -25.38 123.88 -55.72
N ASN A 435 -26.39 124.62 -55.28
CA ASN A 435 -27.35 125.33 -56.13
C ASN A 435 -27.58 126.74 -55.56
N SER A 436 -28.26 127.62 -56.30
CA SER A 436 -28.40 129.03 -55.93
C SER A 436 -29.11 129.29 -54.60
N ALA A 437 -29.88 128.33 -54.05
CA ALA A 437 -30.49 128.46 -52.72
C ALA A 437 -29.54 128.08 -51.56
N LYS A 438 -28.32 127.62 -51.89
CA LYS A 438 -27.20 127.35 -50.97
C LYS A 438 -26.02 128.31 -51.17
N ILE A 439 -26.20 129.35 -51.99
CA ILE A 439 -25.22 130.43 -52.18
C ILE A 439 -25.91 131.71 -51.70
N ASP A 440 -25.58 132.15 -50.49
CA ASP A 440 -26.19 133.35 -49.91
C ASP A 440 -25.84 134.59 -50.75
N ASP A 441 -26.78 135.54 -50.86
CA ASP A 441 -26.61 136.71 -51.73
C ASP A 441 -25.41 137.57 -51.31
N GLY A 442 -24.68 138.08 -52.31
CA GLY A 442 -23.44 138.83 -52.11
C GLY A 442 -22.21 138.04 -51.63
N THR A 443 -22.30 136.72 -51.40
CA THR A 443 -21.14 135.92 -50.95
C THR A 443 -20.09 135.67 -52.02
N ILE A 444 -20.47 135.61 -53.29
CA ILE A 444 -19.54 135.52 -54.42
C ILE A 444 -19.00 136.93 -54.70
N VAL A 445 -17.80 137.22 -54.20
CA VAL A 445 -17.16 138.54 -54.32
C VAL A 445 -16.22 138.60 -55.53
N ALA A 446 -15.79 139.82 -55.88
CA ALA A 446 -14.85 140.05 -56.99
C ALA A 446 -13.45 139.43 -56.78
N ALA A 447 -13.16 138.83 -55.61
CA ALA A 447 -11.96 138.02 -55.39
C ALA A 447 -12.14 136.55 -55.84
N ASP A 448 -13.37 136.03 -55.79
CA ASP A 448 -13.72 134.68 -56.27
C ASP A 448 -13.84 134.68 -57.81
N LEU A 449 -14.27 135.81 -58.37
CA LEU A 449 -14.26 136.10 -59.80
C LEU A 449 -12.87 136.59 -60.25
N ASN A 450 -11.94 135.65 -60.44
CA ASN A 450 -10.60 135.92 -60.98
C ASN A 450 -10.64 136.84 -62.22
N GLN A 451 -9.70 137.79 -62.35
CA GLN A 451 -9.76 138.97 -63.22
C GLN A 451 -9.94 138.72 -64.74
N MET A 452 -9.86 137.47 -65.22
CA MET A 452 -10.01 137.06 -66.64
C MET A 452 -9.22 137.91 -67.66
N ALA A 453 -8.08 138.49 -67.24
CA ALA A 453 -7.27 139.43 -68.01
C ALA A 453 -8.00 140.70 -68.53
N ALA A 454 -9.15 141.06 -67.94
CA ALA A 454 -9.91 142.26 -68.33
C ALA A 454 -9.15 143.56 -67.99
N THR A 455 -9.23 144.55 -68.87
CA THR A 455 -8.66 145.90 -68.66
C THR A 455 -9.74 146.96 -68.47
N ASN A 456 -9.38 148.09 -67.86
CA ASN A 456 -10.33 149.10 -67.43
C ASN A 456 -11.16 149.67 -68.60
N GLY A 457 -12.49 149.69 -68.43
CA GLY A 457 -13.44 150.10 -69.47
C GLY A 457 -13.95 148.96 -70.38
N GLN A 458 -13.41 147.75 -70.27
CA GLN A 458 -14.00 146.57 -70.91
C GLN A 458 -15.13 145.98 -70.05
N VAL A 459 -16.14 145.40 -70.70
CA VAL A 459 -17.21 144.63 -70.03
C VAL A 459 -17.07 143.14 -70.32
N LEU A 460 -17.46 142.31 -69.35
CA LEU A 460 -17.52 140.86 -69.53
C LEU A 460 -18.73 140.50 -70.41
N SER A 461 -18.47 139.81 -71.51
CA SER A 461 -19.46 139.38 -72.51
C SER A 461 -19.31 137.88 -72.76
N TRP A 462 -20.42 137.21 -73.08
CA TRP A 462 -20.39 135.80 -73.44
C TRP A 462 -20.02 135.63 -74.91
N ASN A 463 -18.81 135.13 -75.19
CA ASN A 463 -18.45 134.76 -76.54
C ASN A 463 -18.98 133.36 -76.84
N GLY A 464 -20.11 133.31 -77.55
CA GLY A 464 -20.75 132.06 -77.97
C GLY A 464 -19.93 131.20 -78.96
N THR A 465 -18.79 131.70 -79.46
CA THR A 465 -17.87 130.93 -80.32
C THR A 465 -16.88 130.11 -79.50
N THR A 466 -16.35 130.69 -78.42
CA THR A 466 -15.46 130.02 -77.45
C THR A 466 -16.24 129.30 -76.34
N SER A 467 -17.52 129.65 -76.15
CA SER A 467 -18.35 129.26 -74.99
C SER A 467 -17.67 129.64 -73.65
N THR A 468 -17.10 130.85 -73.62
CA THR A 468 -16.49 131.43 -72.42
C THR A 468 -16.92 132.89 -72.25
N TRP A 469 -16.89 133.36 -71.00
CA TRP A 469 -16.97 134.78 -70.67
C TRP A 469 -15.61 135.44 -70.93
N GLU A 470 -15.59 136.60 -71.59
CA GLU A 470 -14.38 137.34 -71.97
C GLU A 470 -14.65 138.86 -72.08
N ALA A 471 -13.60 139.70 -72.12
CA ALA A 471 -13.72 141.16 -72.00
C ALA A 471 -13.66 141.90 -73.36
N THR A 472 -14.56 142.85 -73.61
CA THR A 472 -14.71 143.51 -74.95
C THR A 472 -15.15 145.00 -74.92
N SER A 473 -15.25 145.64 -76.11
CA SER A 473 -15.47 147.10 -76.35
C SER A 473 -16.52 147.42 -77.47
N VAL A 474 -16.82 148.71 -77.73
CA VAL A 474 -18.09 149.21 -78.36
C VAL A 474 -17.90 150.03 -79.68
N ALA A 475 -18.96 150.21 -80.51
CA ALA A 475 -18.92 150.88 -81.84
C ALA A 475 -20.21 151.66 -82.27
N ALA A 476 -20.14 152.49 -83.36
CA ALA A 476 -21.08 153.60 -83.72
C ALA A 476 -22.01 153.42 -84.98
N ARG A 477 -22.82 154.44 -85.39
CA ARG A 477 -23.94 154.37 -86.40
C ARG A 477 -24.28 155.69 -87.19
N SER A 478 -25.04 155.61 -88.32
CA SER A 478 -25.38 156.74 -89.26
C SER A 478 -26.82 156.72 -89.86
N TYR A 479 -27.33 157.82 -90.48
CA TYR A 479 -28.69 157.92 -91.09
C TYR A 479 -28.81 158.83 -92.36
N THR A 480 -29.82 158.60 -93.23
CA THR A 480 -30.08 159.35 -94.51
C THR A 480 -31.58 159.57 -94.82
N GLN A 481 -31.95 160.63 -95.54
CA GLN A 481 -33.30 160.90 -96.11
C GLN A 481 -33.25 161.57 -97.51
N LYS A 482 -34.39 161.64 -98.23
CA LYS A 482 -34.57 162.20 -99.59
C LYS A 482 -35.72 163.22 -99.62
N PHE A 483 -35.71 164.14 -100.58
CA PHE A 483 -36.81 165.08 -100.87
C PHE A 483 -37.18 165.10 -102.37
N GLU A 484 -38.48 165.23 -102.67
CA GLU A 484 -39.01 165.42 -104.03
C GLU A 484 -40.27 166.31 -103.97
N GLU A 485 -40.28 167.46 -104.67
CA GLU A 485 -41.42 168.37 -104.87
C GLU A 485 -41.44 168.86 -106.34
N ASP A 486 -42.60 169.34 -106.79
CA ASP A 486 -42.94 169.65 -108.20
C ASP A 486 -43.37 171.12 -108.36
N ASP A 487 -42.40 172.03 -108.31
CA ASP A 487 -42.62 173.44 -108.64
C ASP A 487 -41.33 174.08 -109.17
N SER A 488 -41.44 175.04 -110.10
CA SER A 488 -40.29 175.53 -110.89
C SER A 488 -39.47 176.67 -110.23
N VAL A 489 -39.68 176.91 -108.93
CA VAL A 489 -39.01 177.95 -108.13
C VAL A 489 -38.59 177.37 -106.78
N PRO A 490 -37.34 177.53 -106.31
CA PRO A 490 -36.90 176.92 -105.05
C PRO A 490 -37.65 177.46 -103.82
N THR A 491 -38.25 176.54 -103.06
CA THR A 491 -38.90 176.78 -101.75
C THR A 491 -38.14 176.06 -100.63
N THR A 492 -38.36 176.44 -99.37
CA THR A 492 -37.59 175.92 -98.24
C THR A 492 -38.21 174.67 -97.62
N HIS A 493 -37.67 173.48 -97.92
CA HIS A 493 -38.00 172.26 -97.16
C HIS A 493 -37.46 172.32 -95.71
N SER A 494 -38.08 171.56 -94.80
CA SER A 494 -37.57 171.41 -93.42
C SER A 494 -37.67 169.96 -92.95
N LEU A 495 -36.57 169.46 -92.37
CA LEU A 495 -36.44 168.09 -91.89
C LEU A 495 -36.91 168.02 -90.43
N ALA A 496 -38.16 167.61 -90.22
CA ALA A 496 -38.77 167.48 -88.89
C ALA A 496 -38.62 166.06 -88.33
N LYS A 497 -37.59 165.83 -87.51
CA LYS A 497 -37.48 164.60 -86.69
C LYS A 497 -36.98 164.94 -85.29
N THR A 498 -37.81 164.65 -84.29
CA THR A 498 -37.62 165.04 -82.89
C THR A 498 -36.57 164.20 -82.16
N ALA A 499 -35.29 164.37 -82.52
CA ALA A 499 -34.13 163.87 -81.77
C ALA A 499 -32.82 164.53 -82.25
N ILE A 500 -32.67 165.85 -82.05
CA ILE A 500 -31.39 166.56 -82.31
C ILE A 500 -30.93 167.17 -80.98
N VAL A 501 -30.20 166.40 -80.17
CA VAL A 501 -29.62 166.92 -78.93
C VAL A 501 -28.29 167.58 -79.28
N ASN A 502 -28.14 168.85 -78.93
CA ASN A 502 -26.96 169.65 -79.24
C ASN A 502 -26.02 169.68 -78.02
N ASP A 503 -24.96 168.87 -78.04
CA ASP A 503 -23.83 169.00 -77.11
C ASP A 503 -22.63 169.61 -77.84
N ALA A 504 -21.82 170.39 -77.13
CA ALA A 504 -21.00 171.46 -77.70
C ALA A 504 -19.68 171.01 -78.36
N SER A 505 -19.43 169.70 -78.48
CA SER A 505 -18.11 169.16 -78.85
C SER A 505 -18.17 167.97 -79.83
N ASN A 506 -18.62 168.24 -81.06
CA ASN A 506 -18.51 167.37 -82.25
C ASN A 506 -19.38 166.08 -82.28
N SER A 507 -19.78 165.57 -83.45
CA SER A 507 -19.74 166.14 -84.81
C SER A 507 -20.84 165.56 -85.70
N CYS A 508 -21.91 166.33 -85.92
CA CYS A 508 -22.94 165.99 -86.90
C CYS A 508 -22.54 166.51 -88.29
N SER A 509 -21.96 165.65 -89.13
CA SER A 509 -21.69 165.98 -90.54
C SER A 509 -22.98 165.82 -91.36
N VAL A 510 -23.29 166.86 -92.15
CA VAL A 510 -24.41 166.86 -93.10
C VAL A 510 -23.84 166.78 -94.51
N ALA A 511 -24.39 165.90 -95.35
CA ALA A 511 -23.99 165.77 -96.74
C ALA A 511 -25.19 165.87 -97.70
N LEU A 512 -25.01 166.61 -98.81
CA LEU A 512 -25.97 166.76 -99.90
C LEU A 512 -25.46 165.97 -101.12
N ASN A 513 -26.27 165.05 -101.63
CA ASN A 513 -25.92 164.11 -102.72
C ASN A 513 -24.66 163.24 -102.52
N GLY A 514 -24.04 163.29 -101.33
CA GLY A 514 -22.83 162.54 -100.99
C GLY A 514 -21.63 163.44 -100.68
N GLU A 515 -21.67 164.73 -101.05
CA GLU A 515 -20.66 165.71 -100.66
C GLU A 515 -21.03 166.33 -99.30
N THR A 516 -20.06 166.38 -98.38
CA THR A 516 -20.25 167.01 -97.07
C THR A 516 -20.35 168.52 -97.22
N LEU A 517 -21.43 169.10 -96.72
CA LEU A 517 -21.63 170.55 -96.72
C LEU A 517 -20.71 171.23 -95.71
N ASP A 518 -20.31 172.47 -96.00
CA ASP A 518 -19.65 173.32 -95.02
C ASP A 518 -20.59 173.60 -93.83
N PRO A 519 -20.13 173.59 -92.57
CA PRO A 519 -20.96 173.86 -91.39
C PRO A 519 -21.69 175.22 -91.39
N THR A 520 -21.27 176.19 -92.20
CA THR A 520 -21.98 177.46 -92.40
C THR A 520 -23.14 177.37 -93.40
N SER A 521 -23.18 176.31 -94.21
CA SER A 521 -24.23 176.05 -95.22
C SER A 521 -25.49 175.40 -94.64
N TYR A 522 -25.52 175.12 -93.34
CA TYR A 522 -26.68 174.58 -92.63
C TYR A 522 -26.75 175.08 -91.19
N THR A 523 -27.94 174.99 -90.60
CA THR A 523 -28.17 175.28 -89.18
C THR A 523 -28.97 174.15 -88.54
N PHE A 524 -28.54 173.74 -87.35
CA PHE A 524 -29.29 172.82 -86.50
C PHE A 524 -30.01 173.61 -85.40
N THR A 525 -31.25 173.26 -85.15
CA THR A 525 -31.94 173.49 -83.88
C THR A 525 -32.16 172.14 -83.17
N THR A 526 -32.76 172.15 -81.98
CA THR A 526 -33.02 170.92 -81.22
C THR A 526 -34.05 169.96 -81.85
N SER A 527 -34.71 170.37 -82.94
CA SER A 527 -35.75 169.57 -83.61
C SER A 527 -35.75 169.66 -85.14
N THR A 528 -35.00 170.58 -85.75
CA THR A 528 -34.92 170.74 -87.21
C THR A 528 -33.49 170.98 -87.71
N LEU A 529 -33.19 170.37 -88.86
CA LEU A 529 -32.09 170.76 -89.74
C LEU A 529 -32.64 171.69 -90.82
N LYS A 530 -32.03 172.88 -90.97
CA LYS A 530 -32.32 173.81 -92.05
C LYS A 530 -31.07 174.02 -92.90
N LEU A 531 -31.17 173.69 -94.19
CA LEU A 531 -30.14 174.02 -95.17
C LEU A 531 -30.25 175.49 -95.58
N LEU A 532 -29.11 176.13 -95.82
CA LEU A 532 -28.98 177.51 -96.30
C LEU A 532 -28.55 177.55 -97.79
N VAL A 533 -28.34 176.38 -98.39
CA VAL A 533 -28.08 176.17 -99.82
C VAL A 533 -29.37 175.74 -100.54
N PRO A 534 -29.49 176.01 -101.85
CA PRO A 534 -30.58 175.46 -102.67
C PRO A 534 -30.59 173.93 -102.64
N VAL A 535 -31.78 173.35 -102.74
CA VAL A 535 -32.03 171.91 -102.86
C VAL A 535 -32.95 171.72 -104.06
N TYR A 536 -32.69 170.70 -104.87
CA TYR A 536 -33.42 170.41 -106.09
C TYR A 536 -34.07 169.02 -106.05
N THR A 537 -35.04 168.80 -106.93
CA THR A 537 -35.75 167.51 -107.04
C THR A 537 -34.76 166.36 -107.24
N TYR A 538 -34.91 165.30 -106.43
CA TYR A 538 -34.05 164.12 -106.28
C TYR A 538 -32.86 164.23 -105.31
N ASP A 539 -32.58 165.38 -104.71
CA ASP A 539 -31.46 165.53 -103.78
C ASP A 539 -31.58 164.63 -102.53
N LYS A 540 -30.42 164.12 -102.08
CA LYS A 540 -30.25 163.30 -100.87
C LYS A 540 -29.58 164.08 -99.75
N VAL A 541 -30.16 164.05 -98.55
CA VAL A 541 -29.53 164.62 -97.33
C VAL A 541 -29.17 163.50 -96.36
N THR A 542 -27.90 163.42 -95.97
CA THR A 542 -27.36 162.44 -95.01
C THR A 542 -26.87 163.14 -93.76
N VAL A 543 -27.07 162.53 -92.59
CA VAL A 543 -26.58 163.04 -91.29
C VAL A 543 -25.93 161.89 -90.50
N THR A 544 -24.65 162.05 -90.18
CA THR A 544 -23.88 161.05 -89.40
C THR A 544 -23.67 161.53 -87.97
N TYR A 545 -23.67 160.59 -87.02
CA TYR A 545 -23.52 160.86 -85.58
C TYR A 545 -22.35 160.05 -85.02
N CYS A 546 -21.76 160.55 -83.94
CA CYS A 546 -20.80 159.81 -83.11
C CYS A 546 -21.36 159.73 -81.68
N TYR A 547 -21.06 158.62 -81.00
CA TYR A 547 -21.38 158.30 -79.60
C TYR A 547 -20.19 157.57 -79.01
#